data_AF-A0AAW6KIH4-F1
#
_entry.id   AF-A0AAW6KIH4-F1
#
_cell.length_a   1.000
_cell.length_b   1.000
_cell.length_c   1.000
_cell.angle_alpha   90.00
_cell.angle_beta   90.00
_cell.angle_gamma   90.00
#
_symmetry.space_group_name_H-M   'P 1'
#
loop_
_entity.id
_entity.type
_entity.pdbx_description
1 polymer ?
#
loop_
_entity_poly.entity_id
_entity_poly.type
_entity_poly.pdbx_seq_one_letter_code
_entity_poly.pdbx_strand_id
1 'polypeptide(L)'
;MNDLVNETIDKYYRNNNESDYLTKCREQFVIPEAIKKFSENNNMIITDVNFGEIWPSSKLIFEYEDYTKGEFEVTYSTILMLSKLAPLFYLQHEFQVENRDVNRTVPTLEGFDTQPYNTKQQEFEDCVKEYFSKKEFIELSYSEMNEVVCGLDFKKDVTFFGSQVTVENALFFDLLEICPD
;
A
#
# COMPACT_ATOMS: atom_id res chain seq x y z
N MET A 1 4.90 -18.46 2.45
CA MET A 1 3.60 -17.79 2.39
C MET A 1 2.92 -17.80 3.75
N ASN A 2 2.49 -16.64 4.21
CA ASN A 2 1.65 -16.45 5.38
C ASN A 2 0.33 -17.25 5.26
N ASP A 3 -0.12 -17.90 6.35
CA ASP A 3 -1.30 -18.78 6.33
C ASP A 3 -2.57 -18.03 5.90
N LEU A 4 -2.80 -16.83 6.44
CA LEU A 4 -3.93 -15.98 6.08
C LEU A 4 -3.89 -15.58 4.59
N VAL A 5 -2.69 -15.28 4.06
CA VAL A 5 -2.50 -14.99 2.64
C VAL A 5 -2.89 -16.20 1.79
N ASN A 6 -2.42 -17.39 2.13
CA ASN A 6 -2.73 -18.60 1.36
C ASN A 6 -4.23 -18.96 1.45
N GLU A 7 -4.85 -18.87 2.63
CA GLU A 7 -6.30 -19.10 2.80
C GLU A 7 -7.14 -18.12 1.97
N THR A 8 -6.72 -16.85 1.93
CA THR A 8 -7.40 -15.82 1.14
C THR A 8 -7.27 -16.10 -0.35
N ILE A 9 -6.08 -16.52 -0.80
CA ILE A 9 -5.83 -16.92 -2.17
C ILE A 9 -6.71 -18.12 -2.55
N ASP A 10 -6.74 -19.14 -1.70
CA ASP A 10 -7.57 -20.34 -1.91
C ASP A 10 -9.05 -19.96 -2.05
N LYS A 11 -9.55 -19.11 -1.17
CA LYS A 11 -10.95 -18.68 -1.15
C LYS A 11 -11.37 -17.99 -2.45
N TYR A 12 -10.61 -17.01 -2.93
CA TYR A 12 -11.06 -16.19 -4.06
C TYR A 12 -10.61 -16.73 -5.42
N TYR A 13 -9.40 -17.27 -5.52
CA TYR A 13 -8.81 -17.65 -6.81
C TYR A 13 -8.90 -19.14 -7.11
N ARG A 14 -8.74 -20.01 -6.12
CA ARG A 14 -8.82 -21.47 -6.34
C ARG A 14 -10.25 -21.99 -6.23
N ASN A 15 -11.04 -21.40 -5.34
CA ASN A 15 -12.45 -21.74 -5.10
C ASN A 15 -13.45 -20.83 -5.83
N ASN A 16 -12.97 -19.82 -6.58
CA ASN A 16 -13.77 -18.93 -7.44
C ASN A 16 -14.94 -18.23 -6.71
N ASN A 17 -14.70 -17.71 -5.51
CA ASN A 17 -15.74 -16.99 -4.75
C ASN A 17 -15.89 -15.53 -5.17
N GLU A 18 -16.21 -15.30 -6.45
CA GLU A 18 -16.29 -13.97 -7.07
C GLU A 18 -17.36 -13.07 -6.43
N SER A 19 -18.49 -13.65 -6.00
CA SER A 19 -19.57 -12.89 -5.36
C SER A 19 -19.14 -12.27 -4.03
N ASP A 20 -18.37 -13.01 -3.22
CA ASP A 20 -17.84 -12.49 -1.97
C ASP A 20 -16.69 -11.51 -2.22
N TYR A 21 -15.83 -11.80 -3.20
CA TYR A 21 -14.77 -10.88 -3.66
C TYR A 21 -15.31 -9.49 -3.99
N LEU A 22 -16.33 -9.41 -4.85
CA LEU A 22 -16.96 -8.15 -5.22
C LEU A 22 -17.67 -7.46 -4.05
N THR A 23 -18.24 -8.25 -3.14
CA THR A 23 -18.83 -7.71 -1.92
C THR A 23 -17.76 -7.01 -1.08
N LYS A 24 -16.58 -7.62 -0.93
CA LYS A 24 -15.42 -7.02 -0.24
C LYS A 24 -14.88 -5.79 -0.95
N CYS A 25 -14.73 -5.82 -2.27
CA CYS A 25 -14.21 -4.68 -3.04
C CYS A 25 -15.09 -3.42 -2.91
N ARG A 26 -16.41 -3.60 -2.71
CA ARG A 26 -17.37 -2.51 -2.49
C ARG A 26 -17.31 -1.92 -1.09
N GLU A 27 -16.68 -2.58 -0.12
CA GLU A 27 -16.53 -2.03 1.22
C GLU A 27 -15.70 -0.73 1.12
N GLN A 28 -16.21 0.34 1.72
CA GLN A 28 -15.50 1.61 1.81
C GLN A 28 -14.59 1.60 3.02
N PHE A 29 -13.31 1.89 2.80
CA PHE A 29 -12.41 2.14 3.91
C PHE A 29 -12.64 3.55 4.44
N VAL A 30 -12.87 3.65 5.74
CA VAL A 30 -12.94 4.93 6.44
C VAL A 30 -11.64 5.10 7.20
N ILE A 31 -10.93 6.19 6.91
CA ILE A 31 -9.67 6.52 7.59
C ILE A 31 -9.93 6.60 9.10
N PRO A 32 -9.22 5.80 9.91
CA PRO A 32 -9.37 5.80 11.36
C PRO A 32 -9.15 7.18 11.95
N GLU A 33 -10.00 7.55 12.92
CA GLU A 33 -9.92 8.84 13.61
C GLU A 33 -8.55 9.09 14.25
N ALA A 34 -7.88 8.05 14.75
CA ALA A 34 -6.52 8.15 15.29
C ALA A 34 -5.49 8.58 14.23
N ILE A 35 -5.53 7.93 13.06
CA ILE A 35 -4.65 8.22 11.92
C ILE A 35 -4.97 9.60 11.34
N LYS A 36 -6.26 9.93 11.22
CA LYS A 36 -6.72 11.25 10.75
C LYS A 36 -6.23 12.37 11.66
N LYS A 37 -6.43 12.25 12.98
CA LYS A 37 -5.94 13.22 13.96
C LYS A 37 -4.42 13.33 13.97
N PHE A 38 -3.71 12.22 13.87
CA PHE A 38 -2.25 12.25 13.77
C PHE A 38 -1.82 13.07 12.54
N SER A 39 -2.44 12.81 11.39
CA SER A 39 -2.14 13.48 10.13
C SER A 39 -2.44 14.99 10.22
N GLU A 40 -3.60 15.36 10.75
CA GLU A 40 -4.00 16.77 10.97
C GLU A 40 -3.03 17.49 11.91
N ASN A 41 -2.64 16.88 13.02
CA ASN A 41 -1.71 17.47 14.00
C ASN A 41 -0.28 17.64 13.46
N ASN A 42 0.08 16.89 12.41
CA ASN A 42 1.40 16.91 11.80
C ASN A 42 1.41 17.57 10.41
N ASN A 43 0.33 18.28 10.04
CA ASN A 43 0.16 18.97 8.76
C ASN A 43 0.37 18.05 7.54
N MET A 44 -0.02 16.78 7.66
CA MET A 44 0.11 15.80 6.58
C MET A 44 -1.07 15.92 5.63
N ILE A 45 -0.79 15.89 4.33
CA ILE A 45 -1.82 15.79 3.28
C ILE A 45 -2.13 14.31 3.08
N ILE A 46 -3.42 13.97 3.05
CA ILE A 46 -3.87 12.61 2.80
C ILE A 46 -4.51 12.54 1.43
N THR A 47 -4.00 11.66 0.58
CA THR A 47 -4.58 11.34 -0.73
C THR A 47 -5.11 9.91 -0.71
N ASP A 48 -6.41 9.74 -0.96
CA ASP A 48 -7.01 8.43 -1.22
C ASP A 48 -6.93 8.12 -2.71
N VAL A 49 -6.08 7.16 -3.07
CA VAL A 49 -5.78 6.81 -4.47
C VAL A 49 -6.96 6.08 -5.12
N ASN A 50 -7.73 5.31 -4.34
CA ASN A 50 -8.86 4.51 -4.83
C ASN A 50 -10.20 5.18 -4.51
N PHE A 51 -10.23 6.51 -4.34
CA PHE A 51 -11.40 7.21 -3.80
C PHE A 51 -12.68 6.91 -4.59
N GLY A 52 -13.60 6.17 -3.95
CA GLY A 52 -14.89 5.79 -4.52
C GLY A 52 -14.85 4.62 -5.50
N GLU A 53 -13.67 4.08 -5.82
CA GLU A 53 -13.52 2.92 -6.71
C GLU A 53 -13.90 1.63 -5.98
N ILE A 54 -14.54 0.71 -6.71
CA ILE A 54 -14.72 -0.66 -6.26
C ILE A 54 -13.40 -1.37 -6.51
N TRP A 55 -12.58 -1.50 -5.48
CA TRP A 55 -11.23 -2.03 -5.61
C TRP A 55 -10.89 -3.00 -4.48
N PRO A 56 -10.04 -4.03 -4.69
CA PRO A 56 -9.67 -5.02 -3.66
C PRO A 56 -8.88 -4.45 -2.49
N SER A 57 -8.31 -3.26 -2.65
CA SER A 57 -7.61 -2.54 -1.60
C SER A 57 -8.10 -1.11 -1.44
N SER A 58 -7.67 -0.50 -0.35
CA SER A 58 -7.62 0.95 -0.22
C SER A 58 -6.17 1.39 -0.08
N LYS A 59 -5.74 2.31 -0.94
CA LYS A 59 -4.38 2.88 -0.94
C LYS A 59 -4.45 4.35 -0.56
N LEU A 60 -3.77 4.69 0.54
CA LEU A 60 -3.65 6.04 1.04
C LEU A 60 -2.19 6.49 0.96
N ILE A 61 -1.98 7.72 0.49
CA ILE A 61 -0.68 8.39 0.50
C ILE A 61 -0.74 9.52 1.52
N PHE A 62 0.24 9.56 2.41
CA PHE A 62 0.41 10.56 3.44
C PHE A 62 1.66 11.38 3.13
N GLU A 63 1.48 12.60 2.66
CA GLU A 63 2.57 13.52 2.31
C GLU A 63 2.89 14.42 3.50
N TYR A 64 4.16 14.49 3.87
CA TYR A 64 4.64 15.33 4.96
C TYR A 64 5.05 16.70 4.42
N GLU A 65 5.10 17.72 5.28
CA GLU A 65 5.71 19.00 4.91
C GLU A 65 7.18 18.81 4.48
N ASP A 66 7.58 19.52 3.43
CA ASP A 66 8.96 19.54 2.95
C ASP A 66 9.91 20.00 4.06
N TYR A 67 11.05 19.31 4.17
CA TYR A 67 12.12 19.71 5.06
C TYR A 67 13.23 20.40 4.26
N THR A 68 13.53 21.65 4.62
CA THR A 68 14.63 22.41 4.02
C THR A 68 15.64 22.83 5.09
N LYS A 69 16.92 22.52 4.84
CA LYS A 69 18.05 23.02 5.63
C LYS A 69 19.22 23.39 4.74
N GLY A 70 19.38 24.70 4.51
CA GLY A 70 20.37 25.19 3.55
C GLY A 70 19.99 24.74 2.14
N GLU A 71 20.91 24.03 1.47
CA GLU A 71 20.69 23.50 0.11
C GLU A 71 20.02 22.11 0.10
N PHE A 72 19.85 21.49 1.27
CA PHE A 72 19.19 20.20 1.41
C PHE A 72 17.68 20.38 1.49
N GLU A 73 16.97 19.84 0.51
CA GLU A 73 15.52 19.82 0.39
C GLU A 73 15.06 18.39 0.21
N VAL A 74 14.17 17.93 1.07
CA VAL A 74 13.63 16.57 1.04
C VAL A 74 12.14 16.57 1.33
N THR A 75 11.41 15.85 0.49
CA THR A 75 10.01 15.50 0.68
C THR A 75 9.93 14.06 1.17
N TYR A 76 9.04 13.80 2.13
CA TYR A 76 8.76 12.46 2.62
C TYR A 76 7.30 12.11 2.36
N SER A 77 7.03 10.83 2.13
CA SER A 77 5.67 10.29 2.07
C SER A 77 5.60 8.92 2.74
N THR A 78 4.40 8.51 3.15
CA THR A 78 4.12 7.14 3.57
C THR A 78 2.91 6.64 2.80
N ILE A 79 3.01 5.44 2.24
CA ILE A 79 1.92 4.74 1.57
C ILE A 79 1.40 3.66 2.51
N LEU A 80 0.10 3.70 2.79
CA LEU A 80 -0.62 2.63 3.46
C LEU A 80 -1.51 1.93 2.45
N MET A 81 -1.28 0.62 2.27
CA MET A 81 -2.15 -0.24 1.48
C MET A 81 -2.89 -1.19 2.41
N LEU A 82 -4.21 -1.28 2.28
CA LEU A 82 -5.07 -2.14 3.07
C LEU A 82 -5.80 -3.10 2.14
N SER A 83 -5.68 -4.40 2.38
CA SER A 83 -6.50 -5.37 1.66
C SER A 83 -7.92 -5.34 2.23
N LYS A 84 -8.92 -5.34 1.34
CA LYS A 84 -10.33 -5.57 1.72
C LYS A 84 -10.68 -7.06 1.71
N LEU A 85 -9.83 -7.89 1.11
CA LEU A 85 -10.03 -9.33 0.98
C LEU A 85 -9.69 -10.10 2.26
N ALA A 86 -8.78 -9.56 3.07
CA ALA A 86 -8.30 -10.11 4.34
C ALA A 86 -7.78 -8.99 5.26
N PRO A 87 -7.67 -9.20 6.59
CA PRO A 87 -7.13 -8.21 7.53
C PRO A 87 -5.61 -8.10 7.39
N LEU A 88 -5.17 -7.55 6.26
CA LEU A 88 -3.77 -7.38 5.88
C LEU A 88 -3.51 -5.93 5.51
N PHE A 89 -2.35 -5.42 5.88
CA PHE A 89 -1.89 -4.12 5.43
C PHE A 89 -0.40 -4.13 5.11
N TYR A 90 0.03 -3.14 4.34
CA TYR A 90 1.42 -2.91 3.99
C TYR A 90 1.73 -1.42 4.14
N LEU A 91 2.89 -1.13 4.73
CA LEU A 91 3.42 0.22 4.88
C LEU A 91 4.71 0.36 4.07
N GLN A 92 4.78 1.45 3.32
CA GLN A 92 5.98 1.85 2.59
C GLN A 92 6.26 3.31 2.88
N HIS A 93 7.49 3.60 3.24
CA HIS A 93 8.00 4.95 3.42
C HIS A 93 8.81 5.33 2.20
N GLU A 94 8.65 6.58 1.76
CA GLU A 94 9.40 7.11 0.62
C GLU A 94 10.03 8.45 1.00
N PHE A 95 11.07 8.80 0.25
CA PHE A 95 11.67 10.11 0.28
C PHE A 95 12.07 10.55 -1.13
N GLN A 96 12.15 11.86 -1.32
CA GLN A 96 12.66 12.48 -2.52
C GLN A 96 13.54 13.66 -2.14
N VAL A 97 14.79 13.68 -2.58
CA VAL A 97 15.76 14.77 -2.38
C VAL A 97 16.02 15.47 -3.70
N GLU A 98 16.17 16.79 -3.70
CA GLU A 98 16.60 17.51 -4.90
C GLU A 98 18.01 17.04 -5.34
N ASN A 99 18.13 16.64 -6.61
CA ASN A 99 19.42 16.29 -7.19
C ASN A 99 20.16 17.57 -7.57
N ARG A 100 21.20 17.92 -6.81
CA ARG A 100 22.02 19.12 -7.05
C ARG A 100 23.22 18.89 -7.97
N ASP A 101 23.45 17.66 -8.44
CA ASP A 101 24.53 17.38 -9.38
C ASP A 101 24.35 18.22 -10.66
N VAL A 102 25.39 18.96 -11.04
CA VAL A 102 25.41 19.79 -12.26
C VAL A 102 25.31 18.94 -13.53
N ASN A 103 25.69 17.67 -13.45
CA ASN A 103 25.61 16.70 -14.53
C ASN A 103 24.42 15.74 -14.39
N ARG A 104 23.45 16.06 -13.51
CA ARG A 104 22.27 15.22 -13.30
C ARG A 104 21.48 15.00 -14.59
N THR A 105 20.95 13.79 -14.74
CA THR A 105 19.98 13.45 -15.77
C THR A 105 18.54 13.55 -15.27
N VAL A 106 18.34 13.47 -13.96
CA VAL A 106 17.03 13.55 -13.28
C VAL A 106 17.04 14.65 -12.22
N PRO A 107 15.90 15.33 -11.99
CA PRO A 107 15.84 16.47 -11.07
C PRO A 107 15.93 16.06 -9.59
N THR A 108 15.61 14.82 -9.26
CA THR A 108 15.49 14.33 -7.89
C THR A 108 16.14 12.96 -7.74
N LEU A 109 16.55 12.64 -6.52
CA LEU A 109 16.93 11.30 -6.08
C LEU A 109 15.83 10.79 -5.15
N GLU A 110 15.31 9.61 -5.42
CA GLU A 110 14.18 9.04 -4.68
C GLU A 110 14.51 7.62 -4.19
N GLY A 111 13.80 7.19 -3.16
CA GLY A 111 13.92 5.85 -2.61
C GLY A 111 12.71 5.49 -1.76
N PHE A 112 12.49 4.18 -1.61
CA PHE A 112 11.42 3.63 -0.80
C PHE A 112 11.90 2.41 -0.02
N ASP A 113 11.33 2.19 1.15
CA ASP A 113 11.56 1.01 1.99
C ASP A 113 10.38 0.84 2.98
N THR A 114 10.33 -0.29 3.66
CA THR A 114 9.45 -0.54 4.80
C THR A 114 9.98 0.08 6.10
N GLN A 115 11.25 0.48 6.14
CA GLN A 115 11.80 1.22 7.28
C GLN A 115 11.57 2.74 7.14
N PRO A 116 11.26 3.45 8.23
CA PRO A 116 11.08 4.89 8.20
C PRO A 116 12.43 5.63 8.10
N TYR A 117 12.46 6.73 7.36
CA TYR A 117 13.69 7.52 7.15
C TYR A 117 13.90 8.61 8.19
N ASN A 118 12.84 8.95 8.95
CA ASN A 118 12.89 9.97 9.99
C ASN A 118 11.90 9.67 11.12
N THR A 119 12.03 10.40 12.22
CA THR A 119 11.19 10.22 13.41
C THR A 119 9.70 10.46 13.16
N LYS A 120 9.32 11.39 12.28
CA LYS A 120 7.90 11.63 11.96
C LYS A 120 7.27 10.44 11.21
N GLN A 121 8.02 9.81 10.30
CA GLN A 121 7.58 8.57 9.65
C GLN A 121 7.46 7.43 10.66
N GLN A 122 8.42 7.29 11.59
CA GLN A 122 8.35 6.29 12.67
C GLN A 122 7.14 6.52 13.59
N GLU A 123 6.90 7.75 14.04
CA GLU A 123 5.76 8.07 14.90
C GLU A 123 4.42 7.80 14.21
N PHE A 124 4.35 8.06 12.89
CA PHE A 124 3.18 7.71 12.09
C PHE A 124 3.02 6.19 11.95
N GLU A 125 4.09 5.47 11.65
CA GLU A 125 4.12 4.01 11.58
C GLU A 125 3.62 3.39 12.89
N ASP A 126 4.13 3.85 14.03
CA ASP A 126 3.72 3.40 15.36
C ASP A 126 2.22 3.63 15.58
N CYS A 127 1.70 4.80 15.18
CA CYS A 127 0.27 5.12 15.26
C CYS A 127 -0.59 4.15 14.43
N VAL A 128 -0.16 3.87 13.19
CA VAL A 128 -0.84 2.93 12.28
C VAL A 128 -0.80 1.51 12.86
N LYS A 129 0.37 1.04 13.27
CA LYS A 129 0.56 -0.30 13.85
C LYS A 129 -0.22 -0.50 15.14
N GLU A 130 -0.24 0.50 16.02
CA GLU A 130 -1.04 0.43 17.25
C GLU A 130 -2.54 0.31 16.94
N TYR A 131 -3.03 1.03 15.93
CA TYR A 131 -4.44 0.96 15.54
C TYR A 131 -4.80 -0.42 14.95
N PHE A 132 -4.01 -0.90 13.99
CA PHE A 132 -4.31 -2.11 13.24
C PHE A 132 -4.04 -3.40 14.03
N SER A 133 -3.02 -3.42 14.89
CA SER A 133 -2.78 -4.56 15.79
C SER A 133 -3.96 -4.85 16.72
N LYS A 134 -4.63 -3.80 17.25
CA LYS A 134 -5.86 -3.93 18.07
C LYS A 134 -7.05 -4.51 17.30
N LYS A 135 -6.98 -4.55 15.97
CA LYS A 135 -7.99 -5.10 15.06
C LYS A 135 -7.56 -6.40 14.41
N GLU A 136 -6.47 -7.00 14.89
CA GLU A 136 -5.93 -8.28 14.41
C GLU A 136 -5.53 -8.23 12.92
N PHE A 137 -5.17 -7.04 12.43
CA PHE A 137 -4.56 -6.90 11.11
C PHE A 137 -3.09 -7.33 11.16
N ILE A 138 -2.64 -7.99 10.10
CA ILE A 138 -1.25 -8.41 9.93
C ILE A 138 -0.56 -7.46 8.95
N GLU A 139 0.59 -6.93 9.37
CA GLU A 139 1.49 -6.19 8.50
C GLU A 139 2.27 -7.17 7.62
N LEU A 140 2.25 -6.95 6.31
CA LEU A 140 3.08 -7.70 5.37
C LEU A 140 4.45 -7.02 5.24
N SER A 141 5.50 -7.82 5.17
CA SER A 141 6.84 -7.37 4.79
C SER A 141 6.96 -7.14 3.27
N TYR A 142 7.99 -6.40 2.85
CA TYR A 142 8.33 -6.27 1.43
C TYR A 142 8.52 -7.64 0.75
N SER A 143 9.17 -8.59 1.44
CA SER A 143 9.35 -9.95 0.91
C SER A 143 8.04 -10.71 0.75
N GLU A 144 7.08 -10.53 1.65
CA GLU A 144 5.77 -11.20 1.55
C GLU A 144 4.94 -10.59 0.42
N MET A 145 4.94 -9.27 0.26
CA MET A 145 4.27 -8.60 -0.86
C MET A 145 4.77 -9.11 -2.22
N ASN A 146 6.08 -9.36 -2.32
CA ASN A 146 6.75 -9.83 -3.52
C ASN A 146 6.82 -11.37 -3.63
N GLU A 147 6.23 -12.12 -2.69
CA GLU A 147 6.22 -13.58 -2.77
C GLU A 147 5.37 -14.02 -3.97
N VAL A 148 5.92 -14.92 -4.79
CA VAL A 148 5.22 -15.46 -5.97
C VAL A 148 4.15 -16.45 -5.55
N VAL A 149 2.93 -16.23 -6.05
CA VAL A 149 1.81 -17.14 -5.84
C VAL A 149 1.78 -18.19 -6.93
N CYS A 150 2.20 -19.41 -6.60
CA CYS A 150 2.23 -20.51 -7.54
C CYS A 150 0.82 -20.94 -7.98
N GLY A 151 0.68 -21.20 -9.28
CA GLY A 151 -0.56 -21.72 -9.88
C GLY A 151 -1.63 -20.66 -10.13
N LEU A 152 -1.30 -19.38 -9.99
CA LEU A 152 -2.09 -18.28 -10.51
C LEU A 152 -1.39 -17.66 -11.71
N ASP A 153 -2.17 -17.41 -12.76
CA ASP A 153 -1.72 -16.72 -13.96
C ASP A 153 -2.59 -15.48 -14.17
N PHE A 154 -1.99 -14.45 -14.74
CA PHE A 154 -2.76 -13.34 -15.26
C PHE A 154 -3.61 -13.78 -16.45
N LYS A 155 -4.67 -13.02 -16.75
CA LYS A 155 -5.34 -13.13 -18.04
C LYS A 155 -4.33 -12.86 -19.16
N LYS A 156 -4.50 -13.55 -20.29
CA LYS A 156 -3.51 -13.62 -21.40
C LYS A 156 -3.05 -12.26 -21.94
N ASP A 157 -3.84 -11.22 -21.77
CA ASP A 157 -3.60 -9.88 -22.32
C ASP A 157 -3.01 -8.90 -21.29
N VAL A 158 -2.86 -9.31 -20.04
CA VAL A 158 -2.26 -8.49 -18.97
C VAL A 158 -0.73 -8.66 -19.03
N THR A 159 -0.05 -7.59 -19.42
CA THR A 159 1.42 -7.59 -19.57
C THR A 159 2.12 -6.67 -18.58
N PHE A 160 1.40 -5.75 -17.94
CA PHE A 160 1.98 -4.72 -17.06
C PHE A 160 2.58 -5.29 -15.76
N PHE A 161 1.98 -6.33 -15.19
CA PHE A 161 2.42 -6.93 -13.92
C PHE A 161 3.49 -8.03 -14.09
N GLY A 162 4.03 -8.20 -15.30
CA GLY A 162 5.00 -9.25 -15.61
C GLY A 162 4.35 -10.63 -15.82
N SER A 163 5.15 -11.68 -15.67
CA SER A 163 4.73 -13.06 -15.99
C SER A 163 4.31 -13.90 -14.79
N GLN A 164 4.45 -13.37 -13.57
CA GLN A 164 4.19 -14.09 -12.33
C GLN A 164 3.30 -13.26 -11.41
N VAL A 165 2.29 -13.90 -10.84
CA VAL A 165 1.41 -13.28 -9.86
C VAL A 165 2.13 -13.26 -8.50
N THR A 166 2.19 -12.11 -7.85
CA THR A 166 2.69 -11.95 -6.48
C THR A 166 1.52 -11.80 -5.50
N VAL A 167 1.80 -11.81 -4.19
CA VAL A 167 0.81 -11.51 -3.15
C VAL A 167 0.22 -10.11 -3.34
N GLU A 168 1.05 -9.11 -3.70
CA GLU A 168 0.58 -7.77 -4.05
C GLU A 168 -0.51 -7.83 -5.14
N ASN A 169 -0.19 -8.48 -6.26
CA ASN A 169 -1.09 -8.61 -7.40
C ASN A 169 -2.41 -9.29 -7.00
N ALA A 170 -2.35 -10.33 -6.17
CA ALA A 170 -3.52 -11.12 -5.78
C ALA A 170 -4.38 -10.44 -4.70
N LEU A 171 -3.81 -9.65 -3.80
CA LEU A 171 -4.54 -9.15 -2.62
C LEU A 171 -4.81 -7.65 -2.63
N PHE A 172 -4.15 -6.90 -3.52
CA PHE A 172 -4.25 -5.44 -3.60
C PHE A 172 -4.61 -4.91 -5.00
N PHE A 173 -4.63 -5.77 -6.02
CA PHE A 173 -5.06 -5.41 -7.37
C PHE A 173 -6.24 -6.28 -7.81
N ASP A 174 -7.05 -5.75 -8.74
CA ASP A 174 -8.13 -6.52 -9.36
C ASP A 174 -7.58 -7.51 -10.39
N LEU A 175 -6.96 -8.58 -9.88
CA LEU A 175 -6.42 -9.66 -10.70
C LEU A 175 -7.48 -10.39 -11.54
N LEU A 176 -8.73 -10.41 -11.06
CA LEU A 176 -9.84 -11.05 -11.75
C LEU A 176 -10.43 -10.17 -12.86
N GLU A 177 -10.15 -8.85 -12.84
CA GLU A 177 -10.77 -7.82 -13.67
C GLU A 177 -12.31 -7.92 -13.67
N ILE A 178 -12.88 -8.00 -12.47
CA ILE A 178 -14.33 -8.06 -12.27
C ILE A 178 -14.87 -6.85 -11.53
N CYS A 179 -14.00 -6.02 -10.95
CA CYS A 179 -14.38 -4.74 -10.40
C CYS A 179 -14.86 -3.80 -11.52
N PRO A 180 -16.00 -3.12 -11.35
CA PRO A 180 -16.49 -2.16 -12.32
C PRO A 180 -15.67 -0.87 -12.29
N ASP A 181 -15.58 -0.22 -13.45
CA ASP A 181 -15.09 1.15 -13.62
C ASP A 181 -15.97 2.18 -12.86
#